data_AF-A0AA51DB18-F1
#
_entry.id   AF-A0AA51DB18-F1
#
_cell.length_a   1.000
_cell.length_b   1.000
_cell.length_c   1.000
_cell.angle_alpha   90.00
_cell.angle_beta   90.00
_cell.angle_gamma   90.00
#
_symmetry.space_group_name_H-M   'P 1'
#
loop_
_entity.id
_entity.type
_entity.pdbx_description
1 polymer ?
#
loop_
_entity_poly.entity_id
_entity_poly.type
_entity_poly.pdbx_seq_one_letter_code
_entity_poly.pdbx_strand_id
1 'polypeptide(L)'
;MNIDIYAFSKNGAKLCDKLIENLIKFSVNAYVPQKYADSSKFAKPREENLYNAVEKSFRDADCIIFIGAAGIAVRAVAPFVRSKKSDPAVICMDEKGINVVSLLSGHIGGANRLTIKIADIIGGNPIITTATDVNGKLAVDEWAHRKNLHIMSLKKARDIAAEILDNKKIGFESDFKVIGDLPLEIDCAEKETGICISLDSGRRPFKNTLNLVPRIVSIGVGCRKGADFKDIYAAVKKVLNDQGISHFAVSSINSIDLKKDEYGIKKAADIFKVPFCTYSKDELNSLHGEFTNSDFVKNIAGVDSVCERSAIMGSKKGRLFINKTVVNSVTVAAAIDDYEVSFE
;
A
#
# COMPACT_ATOMS: atom_id res chain seq x y z
N MET A 1 -10.90 2.44 1.16
CA MET A 1 -10.60 3.87 1.29
C MET A 1 -11.76 4.51 2.02
N ASN A 2 -11.46 5.19 3.12
CA ASN A 2 -12.40 5.98 3.90
C ASN A 2 -12.31 7.44 3.43
N ILE A 3 -13.44 8.02 3.02
CA ILE A 3 -13.54 9.36 2.46
C ILE A 3 -14.52 10.17 3.30
N ASP A 4 -14.07 11.28 3.85
CA ASP A 4 -14.93 12.22 4.57
C ASP A 4 -15.15 13.49 3.74
N ILE A 5 -16.41 13.88 3.59
CA ILE A 5 -16.83 15.05 2.80
C ILE A 5 -17.38 16.13 3.71
N TYR A 6 -16.88 17.35 3.59
CA TYR A 6 -17.35 18.52 4.29
C TYR A 6 -17.94 19.53 3.31
N ALA A 7 -19.25 19.73 3.35
CA ALA A 7 -19.95 20.70 2.51
C ALA A 7 -20.51 21.87 3.34
N PHE A 8 -20.52 23.06 2.76
CA PHE A 8 -20.85 24.30 3.48
C PHE A 8 -22.08 25.03 2.94
N SER A 9 -22.80 24.43 1.99
CA SER A 9 -23.98 25.03 1.35
C SER A 9 -25.03 24.00 0.97
N LYS A 10 -26.22 24.49 0.59
CA LYS A 10 -27.32 23.66 0.06
C LYS A 10 -26.92 22.90 -1.21
N ASN A 11 -26.20 23.54 -2.14
CA ASN A 11 -25.75 22.87 -3.36
C ASN A 11 -24.62 21.88 -3.07
N GLY A 12 -23.72 22.21 -2.14
CA GLY A 12 -22.70 21.27 -1.68
C GLY A 12 -23.30 20.01 -1.06
N ALA A 13 -24.37 20.15 -0.26
CA ALA A 13 -25.10 19.01 0.31
C ALA A 13 -25.65 18.07 -0.79
N LYS A 14 -26.19 18.61 -1.87
CA LYS A 14 -26.65 17.80 -3.03
C LYS A 14 -25.50 17.13 -3.76
N LEU A 15 -24.35 17.79 -3.87
CA LEU A 15 -23.15 17.18 -4.47
C LEU A 15 -22.63 16.02 -3.63
N CYS A 16 -22.75 16.08 -2.29
CA CYS A 16 -22.43 14.94 -1.43
C CYS A 16 -23.21 13.69 -1.85
N ASP A 17 -24.52 13.81 -2.10
CA ASP A 17 -25.35 12.67 -2.53
C ASP A 17 -24.82 12.07 -3.84
N LYS A 18 -24.58 12.92 -4.84
CA LYS A 18 -24.04 12.48 -6.13
C LYS A 18 -22.70 11.75 -5.97
N LEU A 19 -21.81 12.25 -5.11
CA LEU A 19 -20.52 11.59 -4.85
C LEU A 19 -20.70 10.24 -4.14
N ILE A 20 -21.55 10.18 -3.11
CA ILE A 20 -21.83 8.94 -2.37
C ILE A 20 -22.41 7.87 -3.30
N GLU A 21 -23.36 8.25 -4.17
CA GLU A 21 -24.00 7.34 -5.12
C GLU A 21 -23.04 6.79 -6.20
N ASN A 22 -21.96 7.51 -6.53
CA ASN A 22 -21.02 7.11 -7.59
C ASN A 22 -19.68 6.55 -7.04
N LEU A 23 -19.40 6.76 -5.75
CA LEU A 23 -18.21 6.26 -5.06
C LEU A 23 -18.50 5.00 -4.23
N ILE A 24 -19.43 4.15 -4.69
CA ILE A 24 -19.91 2.92 -4.00
C ILE A 24 -18.82 1.92 -3.58
N LYS A 25 -17.63 1.98 -4.20
CA LYS A 25 -16.49 1.12 -3.85
C LYS A 25 -15.71 1.63 -2.62
N PHE A 26 -16.05 2.82 -2.11
CA PHE A 26 -15.39 3.47 -0.98
C PHE A 26 -16.37 3.65 0.17
N SER A 27 -15.84 3.73 1.39
CA SER A 27 -16.63 4.15 2.55
C SER A 27 -16.67 5.67 2.54
N VAL A 28 -17.84 6.28 2.32
CA VAL A 28 -17.99 7.73 2.19
C VAL A 28 -18.92 8.26 3.26
N ASN A 29 -18.42 9.16 4.11
CA ASN A 29 -19.23 9.92 5.05
C ASN A 29 -19.30 11.38 4.61
N ALA A 30 -20.46 12.00 4.71
CA ALA A 30 -20.63 13.42 4.38
C ALA A 30 -21.23 14.19 5.55
N TYR A 31 -20.72 15.39 5.77
CA TYR A 31 -21.07 16.26 6.88
C TYR A 31 -21.40 17.67 6.39
N VAL A 32 -22.53 18.19 6.85
CA VAL A 32 -23.04 19.53 6.51
C VAL A 32 -23.47 20.31 7.76
N PRO A 33 -23.50 21.65 7.75
CA PRO A 33 -24.19 22.42 8.79
C PRO A 33 -25.65 21.98 8.93
N GLN A 34 -26.20 21.96 10.15
CA GLN A 34 -27.58 21.52 10.45
C GLN A 34 -28.63 22.11 9.49
N LYS A 35 -28.53 23.41 9.17
CA LYS A 35 -29.43 24.10 8.25
C LYS A 35 -29.45 23.58 6.80
N TYR A 36 -28.51 22.72 6.42
CA TYR A 36 -28.42 22.13 5.08
C TYR A 36 -28.61 20.61 5.10
N ALA A 37 -28.83 19.99 6.26
CA ALA A 37 -29.03 18.54 6.39
C ALA A 37 -30.20 18.05 5.52
N ASP A 38 -31.33 18.76 5.56
CA ASP A 38 -32.53 18.41 4.77
C ASP A 38 -32.35 18.57 3.25
N SER A 39 -31.21 19.11 2.80
CA SER A 39 -30.89 19.27 1.38
C SER A 39 -30.13 18.08 0.79
N SER A 40 -29.85 17.04 1.59
CA SER A 40 -29.12 15.84 1.20
C SER A 40 -29.83 14.60 1.76
N LYS A 41 -29.80 13.50 1.01
CA LYS A 41 -30.34 12.21 1.44
C LYS A 41 -29.38 11.47 2.38
N PHE A 42 -28.08 11.67 2.21
CA PHE A 42 -27.05 10.86 2.87
C PHE A 42 -26.15 11.66 3.83
N ALA A 43 -25.99 12.97 3.62
CA ALA A 43 -25.13 13.79 4.47
C ALA A 43 -25.77 14.02 5.85
N LYS A 44 -24.93 13.91 6.87
CA LYS A 44 -25.32 14.07 8.27
C LYS A 44 -25.02 15.49 8.73
N PRO A 45 -25.77 16.02 9.71
CA PRO A 45 -25.35 17.23 10.40
C PRO A 45 -23.96 17.06 11.03
N ARG A 46 -23.11 18.06 10.89
CA ARG A 46 -21.83 18.13 11.60
C ARG A 46 -22.08 18.58 13.03
N GLU A 47 -21.84 17.67 13.99
CA GLU A 47 -22.07 17.91 15.43
C GLU A 47 -20.99 18.81 16.05
N GLU A 48 -19.74 18.68 15.59
CA GLU A 48 -18.60 19.41 16.13
C GLU A 48 -18.22 20.63 15.26
N ASN A 49 -17.35 21.48 15.82
CA ASN A 49 -16.73 22.53 15.02
C ASN A 49 -15.91 21.89 13.87
N LEU A 50 -15.68 22.65 12.79
CA LEU A 50 -14.99 22.12 11.61
C LEU A 50 -13.57 21.62 11.93
N TYR A 51 -12.82 22.32 12.77
CA TYR A 51 -11.43 22.00 13.04
C TYR A 51 -11.27 20.68 13.80
N ASN A 52 -12.13 20.42 14.80
CA ASN A 52 -12.14 19.18 15.57
C ASN A 52 -12.58 18.00 14.69
N ALA A 53 -13.60 18.20 13.85
CA ALA A 53 -14.04 17.17 12.91
C ALA A 53 -12.93 16.83 11.91
N VAL A 54 -12.30 17.86 11.34
CA VAL A 54 -11.18 17.67 10.41
C VAL A 54 -9.97 17.05 11.09
N GLU A 55 -9.66 17.35 12.36
CA GLU A 55 -8.59 16.67 13.10
C GLU A 55 -8.80 15.15 13.15
N LYS A 56 -10.03 14.72 13.43
CA LYS A 56 -10.39 13.28 13.44
C LYS A 56 -10.27 12.68 12.04
N SER A 57 -10.88 13.31 11.04
CA SER A 57 -10.76 12.85 9.65
C SER A 57 -9.30 12.82 9.17
N PHE A 58 -8.46 13.75 9.61
CA PHE A 58 -7.06 13.79 9.20
C PHE A 58 -6.27 12.60 9.73
N ARG A 59 -6.72 12.00 10.84
CA ARG A 59 -6.12 10.82 11.45
C ARG A 59 -6.67 9.51 10.88
N ASP A 60 -7.98 9.47 10.64
CA ASP A 60 -8.72 8.23 10.45
C ASP A 60 -9.22 8.01 9.00
N ALA A 61 -9.32 9.08 8.21
CA ALA A 61 -9.72 9.00 6.79
C ALA A 61 -8.50 8.89 5.89
N ASP A 62 -8.68 8.25 4.73
CA ASP A 62 -7.66 8.21 3.68
C ASP A 62 -7.75 9.46 2.78
N CYS A 63 -8.94 10.07 2.69
CA CYS A 63 -9.19 11.27 1.90
C CYS A 63 -10.22 12.19 2.57
N ILE A 64 -9.99 13.51 2.48
CA ILE A 64 -10.91 14.55 2.90
C ILE A 64 -11.29 15.41 1.70
N ILE A 65 -12.59 15.57 1.44
CA ILE A 65 -13.13 16.38 0.35
C ILE A 65 -13.87 17.58 0.94
N PHE A 66 -13.48 18.79 0.53
CA PHE A 66 -14.19 20.02 0.90
C PHE A 66 -15.01 20.53 -0.27
N ILE A 67 -16.32 20.67 -0.09
CA ILE A 67 -17.23 21.29 -1.07
C ILE A 67 -17.57 22.71 -0.61
N GLY A 68 -16.81 23.68 -1.12
CA GLY A 68 -16.88 25.08 -0.73
C GLY A 68 -15.60 25.84 -1.09
N ALA A 69 -15.35 26.96 -0.40
CA ALA A 69 -14.19 27.79 -0.66
C ALA A 69 -12.87 27.10 -0.26
N ALA A 70 -11.88 27.10 -1.16
CA ALA A 70 -10.55 26.51 -0.90
C ALA A 70 -9.86 27.07 0.35
N GLY A 71 -10.06 28.36 0.67
CA GLY A 71 -9.52 28.97 1.88
C GLY A 71 -10.06 28.37 3.18
N ILE A 72 -11.24 27.75 3.17
CA ILE A 72 -11.75 26.98 4.32
C ILE A 72 -10.99 25.67 4.43
N ALA A 73 -10.87 24.94 3.32
CA ALA A 73 -10.14 23.67 3.26
C ALA A 73 -8.69 23.83 3.76
N VAL A 74 -7.95 24.78 3.18
CA VAL A 74 -6.55 25.04 3.54
C VAL A 74 -6.39 25.37 5.02
N ARG A 75 -7.20 26.30 5.56
CA ARG A 75 -7.11 26.67 6.98
C ARG A 75 -7.48 25.52 7.92
N ALA A 76 -8.46 24.70 7.54
CA ALA A 76 -8.90 23.58 8.37
C ALA A 76 -7.85 22.48 8.47
N VAL A 77 -7.12 22.19 7.39
CA VAL A 77 -6.11 21.12 7.38
C VAL A 77 -4.72 21.60 7.82
N ALA A 78 -4.39 22.88 7.63
CA ALA A 78 -3.05 23.42 7.88
C ALA A 78 -2.39 23.03 9.22
N PRO A 79 -3.11 23.02 10.37
CA PRO A 79 -2.51 22.63 11.66
C PRO A 79 -2.03 21.17 11.74
N PHE A 80 -2.52 20.31 10.85
CA PHE A 80 -2.33 18.87 10.91
C PHE A 80 -1.35 18.34 9.85
N VAL A 81 -1.00 19.15 8.85
CA VAL A 81 -0.10 18.77 7.76
C VAL A 81 1.30 18.47 8.30
N ARG A 82 1.83 17.28 8.00
CA ARG A 82 3.14 16.81 8.46
C ARG A 82 3.98 16.25 7.34
N SER A 83 3.44 15.31 6.55
CA SER A 83 4.19 14.63 5.51
C SER A 83 3.30 14.03 4.44
N LYS A 84 3.70 14.17 3.17
CA LYS A 84 3.09 13.50 2.00
C LYS A 84 3.00 11.97 2.10
N LYS A 85 3.70 11.33 3.05
CA LYS A 85 3.64 9.88 3.28
C LYS A 85 2.46 9.43 4.15
N SER A 86 2.07 10.27 5.09
CA SER A 86 1.13 9.92 6.16
C SER A 86 -0.15 10.73 6.09
N ASP A 87 -0.06 11.95 5.53
CA ASP A 87 -1.18 12.85 5.45
C ASP A 87 -2.19 12.34 4.42
N PRO A 88 -3.49 12.36 4.71
CA PRO A 88 -4.51 11.92 3.79
C PRO A 88 -4.54 12.78 2.52
N ALA A 89 -5.16 12.26 1.47
CA ALA A 89 -5.53 13.06 0.32
C ALA A 89 -6.45 14.20 0.75
N VAL A 90 -6.20 15.41 0.26
CA VAL A 90 -7.14 16.54 0.45
C VAL A 90 -7.52 17.09 -0.91
N ILE A 91 -8.83 17.14 -1.15
CA ILE A 91 -9.44 17.63 -2.38
C ILE A 91 -10.40 18.76 -2.02
N CYS A 92 -10.46 19.80 -2.85
CA CYS A 92 -11.44 20.85 -2.70
C CYS A 92 -12.17 21.09 -4.02
N MET A 93 -13.48 21.26 -3.96
CA MET A 93 -14.30 21.59 -5.12
C MET A 93 -15.31 22.66 -4.76
N ASP A 94 -15.74 23.44 -5.75
CA ASP A 94 -16.79 24.42 -5.55
C ASP A 94 -18.19 23.78 -5.49
N GLU A 95 -19.16 24.51 -4.96
CA GLU A 95 -20.53 24.00 -4.78
C GLU A 95 -21.31 23.77 -6.07
N LYS A 96 -20.81 24.22 -7.23
CA LYS A 96 -21.37 23.90 -8.55
C LYS A 96 -20.63 22.73 -9.20
N GLY A 97 -19.54 22.26 -8.61
CA GLY A 97 -18.72 21.18 -9.14
C GLY A 97 -17.97 21.55 -10.42
N ILE A 98 -17.70 22.84 -10.66
CA ILE A 98 -17.02 23.29 -11.87
C ILE A 98 -15.54 22.88 -11.84
N ASN A 99 -14.87 23.09 -10.71
CA ASN A 99 -13.46 22.74 -10.54
C ASN A 99 -13.28 21.80 -9.35
N VAL A 100 -12.44 20.78 -9.55
CA VAL A 100 -12.02 19.83 -8.51
C VAL A 100 -10.51 19.95 -8.37
N VAL A 101 -10.03 20.41 -7.22
CA VAL A 101 -8.64 20.79 -7.01
C VAL A 101 -7.97 19.81 -6.06
N SER A 102 -6.87 19.21 -6.51
CA SER A 102 -5.98 18.40 -5.66
C SER A 102 -5.14 19.32 -4.79
N LEU A 103 -5.36 19.31 -3.46
CA LEU A 103 -4.68 20.22 -2.52
C LEU A 103 -3.50 19.57 -1.78
N LEU A 104 -3.62 18.32 -1.34
CA LEU A 104 -2.61 17.64 -0.54
C LEU A 104 -2.52 16.15 -0.92
N SER A 105 -1.29 15.61 -0.83
CA SER A 105 -0.99 14.20 -1.08
C SER A 105 -1.41 13.68 -2.47
N GLY A 106 -1.06 14.46 -3.52
CA GLY A 106 -1.34 14.20 -4.94
C GLY A 106 -1.03 12.79 -5.45
N HIS A 107 0.24 12.36 -5.36
CA HIS A 107 0.71 11.07 -5.88
C HIS A 107 0.39 9.89 -4.95
N ILE A 108 1.24 9.64 -3.94
CA ILE A 108 1.14 8.47 -3.06
C ILE A 108 -0.19 8.45 -2.29
N GLY A 109 -0.67 9.61 -1.81
CA GLY A 109 -1.97 9.69 -1.14
C GLY A 109 -3.17 9.58 -2.09
N GLY A 110 -2.94 9.65 -3.41
CA GLY A 110 -3.97 9.41 -4.43
C GLY A 110 -4.91 10.58 -4.70
N ALA A 111 -4.61 11.80 -4.21
CA ALA A 111 -5.48 12.96 -4.42
C ALA A 111 -5.63 13.34 -5.90
N ASN A 112 -4.58 13.20 -6.72
CA ASN A 112 -4.63 13.50 -8.16
C ASN A 112 -5.60 12.55 -8.88
N ARG A 113 -5.40 11.24 -8.72
CA ARG A 113 -6.28 10.22 -9.31
C ARG A 113 -7.73 10.38 -8.87
N LEU A 114 -7.96 10.63 -7.59
CA LEU A 114 -9.31 10.81 -7.07
C LEU A 114 -9.93 12.13 -7.56
N THR A 115 -9.14 13.18 -7.76
CA THR A 115 -9.57 14.45 -8.37
C THR A 115 -10.10 14.24 -9.79
N ILE A 116 -9.37 13.48 -10.64
CA ILE A 116 -9.84 13.12 -12.00
C ILE A 116 -11.17 12.36 -11.91
N LYS A 117 -11.22 11.31 -11.09
CA LYS A 117 -12.42 10.50 -10.93
C LYS A 117 -13.63 11.31 -10.43
N ILE A 118 -13.43 12.21 -9.47
CA ILE A 118 -14.49 13.08 -8.95
C ILE A 118 -14.95 14.05 -10.04
N ALA A 119 -14.02 14.64 -10.78
CA ALA A 119 -14.33 15.53 -11.90
C ALA A 119 -15.18 14.81 -12.96
N ASP A 120 -14.82 13.58 -13.33
CA ASP A 120 -15.61 12.75 -14.26
C ASP A 120 -17.03 12.48 -13.75
N ILE A 121 -17.18 12.14 -12.46
CA ILE A 121 -18.48 11.87 -11.84
C ILE A 121 -19.38 13.10 -11.90
N ILE A 122 -18.83 14.27 -11.56
CA ILE A 122 -19.64 15.49 -11.44
C ILE A 122 -19.81 16.22 -12.77
N GLY A 123 -18.98 15.91 -13.78
CA GLY A 123 -18.87 16.65 -15.05
C GLY A 123 -18.06 17.94 -14.91
N GLY A 124 -17.08 17.95 -14.00
CA GLY A 124 -16.24 19.10 -13.66
C GLY A 124 -14.86 19.04 -14.29
N ASN A 125 -14.04 20.05 -14.00
CA ASN A 125 -12.67 20.18 -14.47
C ASN A 125 -11.68 19.76 -13.36
N PRO A 126 -10.81 18.75 -13.58
CA PRO A 126 -9.77 18.40 -12.63
C PRO A 126 -8.61 19.40 -12.70
N ILE A 127 -8.25 20.00 -11.56
CA ILE A 127 -7.12 20.93 -11.40
C ILE A 127 -6.01 20.20 -10.65
N ILE A 128 -5.00 19.75 -11.39
CA ILE A 128 -3.78 19.11 -10.88
C ILE A 128 -2.59 19.94 -11.31
N THR A 129 -1.73 20.31 -10.35
CA THR A 129 -0.60 21.23 -10.57
C THR A 129 0.77 20.57 -10.44
N THR A 130 0.82 19.27 -10.12
CA THR A 130 2.10 18.59 -9.95
C THR A 130 2.83 18.47 -11.29
N ALA A 131 4.11 18.84 -11.31
CA ALA A 131 4.89 18.98 -12.54
C ALA A 131 5.00 17.67 -13.36
N THR A 132 5.02 16.50 -12.72
CA THR A 132 5.06 15.20 -13.41
C THR A 132 3.76 14.92 -14.16
N ASP A 133 2.60 15.16 -13.54
CA ASP A 133 1.28 15.01 -14.20
C ASP A 133 1.09 15.99 -15.35
N VAL A 134 1.45 17.27 -15.15
CA VAL A 134 1.29 18.31 -16.18
C VAL A 134 2.12 18.01 -17.43
N ASN A 135 3.31 17.41 -17.26
CA ASN A 135 4.19 17.05 -18.38
C ASN A 135 3.93 15.63 -18.92
N GLY A 136 2.98 14.87 -18.36
CA GLY A 136 2.70 13.49 -18.77
C GLY A 136 3.88 12.54 -18.57
N LYS A 137 4.78 12.84 -17.61
CA LYS A 137 6.02 12.10 -17.38
C LYS A 137 5.86 11.02 -16.32
N LEU A 138 6.73 10.01 -16.36
CA LEU A 138 6.76 8.94 -15.35
C LEU A 138 6.90 9.47 -13.92
N ALA A 139 5.83 9.37 -13.13
CA ALA A 139 5.84 9.58 -11.68
C ALA A 139 6.23 8.28 -10.97
N VAL A 140 7.54 8.08 -10.75
CA VAL A 140 8.10 6.81 -10.23
C VAL A 140 7.53 6.42 -8.87
N ASP A 141 7.28 7.38 -7.99
CA ASP A 141 6.71 7.14 -6.66
C ASP A 141 5.24 6.70 -6.72
N GLU A 142 4.44 7.33 -7.58
CA GLU A 142 3.05 6.92 -7.82
C GLU A 142 2.96 5.53 -8.46
N TRP A 143 3.76 5.30 -9.51
CA TRP A 143 3.80 4.01 -10.19
C TRP A 143 4.23 2.88 -9.24
N ALA A 144 5.29 3.08 -8.46
CA ALA A 144 5.74 2.11 -7.48
C ALA A 144 4.66 1.81 -6.44
N HIS A 145 3.94 2.83 -5.96
CA HIS A 145 2.81 2.65 -5.05
C HIS A 145 1.69 1.84 -5.69
N ARG A 146 1.30 2.15 -6.94
CA ARG A 146 0.25 1.42 -7.69
C ARG A 146 0.58 -0.06 -7.89
N LYS A 147 1.86 -0.38 -8.13
CA LYS A 147 2.35 -1.76 -8.31
C LYS A 147 2.68 -2.45 -6.98
N ASN A 148 2.32 -1.86 -5.84
CA ASN A 148 2.59 -2.38 -4.49
C ASN A 148 4.08 -2.65 -4.22
N LEU A 149 4.95 -1.82 -4.78
CA LEU A 149 6.39 -1.85 -4.55
C LEU A 149 6.76 -1.03 -3.31
N HIS A 150 7.67 -1.55 -2.50
CA HIS A 150 8.26 -0.78 -1.41
C HIS A 150 9.38 0.12 -1.94
N ILE A 151 9.24 1.43 -1.72
CA ILE A 151 10.24 2.43 -2.12
C ILE A 151 11.30 2.57 -1.02
N MET A 152 12.51 2.08 -1.28
CA MET A 152 13.59 2.08 -0.27
C MET A 152 14.10 3.49 0.09
N SER A 153 13.97 4.48 -0.80
CA SER A 153 14.40 5.85 -0.52
C SER A 153 13.60 6.89 -1.30
N LEU A 154 12.80 7.69 -0.58
CA LEU A 154 12.13 8.86 -1.18
C LEU A 154 13.08 9.98 -1.60
N LYS A 155 14.30 10.01 -1.06
CA LYS A 155 15.30 10.97 -1.54
C LYS A 155 15.68 10.60 -2.98
N LYS A 156 16.06 9.34 -3.21
CA LYS A 156 16.42 8.86 -4.55
C LYS A 156 15.26 8.89 -5.53
N ALA A 157 14.02 8.65 -5.08
CA ALA A 157 12.84 8.81 -5.92
C ALA A 157 12.66 10.26 -6.39
N ARG A 158 12.94 11.25 -5.53
CA ARG A 158 12.94 12.67 -5.91
C ARG A 158 14.08 13.01 -6.85
N ASP A 159 15.28 12.47 -6.60
CA ASP A 159 16.44 12.68 -7.48
C ASP A 159 16.12 12.15 -8.89
N ILE A 160 15.52 10.96 -9.00
CA ILE A 160 15.05 10.39 -10.27
C ILE A 160 13.98 11.26 -10.94
N ALA A 161 12.98 11.70 -10.17
CA ALA A 161 11.91 12.55 -10.70
C ALA A 161 12.47 13.87 -11.25
N ALA A 162 13.50 14.45 -10.62
CA ALA A 162 14.17 15.64 -11.11
C ALA A 162 14.87 15.40 -12.45
N GLU A 163 15.61 14.30 -12.61
CA GLU A 163 16.26 13.94 -13.87
C GLU A 163 15.22 13.73 -15.00
N ILE A 164 14.11 13.08 -14.70
CA ILE A 164 12.98 12.90 -15.64
C ILE A 164 12.40 14.27 -16.05
N LEU A 165 12.19 15.17 -15.09
CA LEU A 165 11.67 16.53 -15.37
C LEU A 165 12.61 17.31 -16.30
N ASP A 166 13.93 17.12 -16.18
CA ASP A 166 14.95 17.69 -17.06
C ASP A 166 15.09 16.99 -18.42
N ASN A 167 14.17 16.08 -18.77
CA ASN A 167 14.18 15.28 -20.00
C ASN A 167 15.39 14.34 -20.13
N LYS A 168 16.05 14.02 -19.03
CA LYS A 168 17.11 13.01 -19.02
C LYS A 168 16.49 11.63 -18.86
N LYS A 169 17.05 10.66 -19.57
CA LYS A 169 16.65 9.25 -19.41
C LYS A 169 17.37 8.61 -18.23
N ILE A 170 16.68 7.73 -17.53
CA ILE A 170 17.18 6.99 -16.37
C ILE A 170 17.41 5.52 -16.72
N GLY A 171 18.31 4.88 -15.98
CA GLY A 171 18.57 3.45 -16.11
C GLY A 171 17.44 2.62 -15.48
N PHE A 172 17.30 1.39 -15.95
CA PHE A 172 16.37 0.42 -15.37
C PHE A 172 16.99 -0.97 -15.33
N GLU A 173 16.88 -1.63 -14.18
CA GLU A 173 17.30 -3.02 -14.00
C GLU A 173 16.26 -3.78 -13.18
N SER A 174 16.01 -5.04 -13.53
CA SER A 174 15.00 -5.87 -12.87
C SER A 174 15.43 -7.33 -12.83
N ASP A 175 15.27 -7.98 -11.69
CA ASP A 175 15.35 -9.45 -11.56
C ASP A 175 14.12 -10.17 -12.11
N PHE A 176 13.08 -9.41 -12.43
CA PHE A 176 11.80 -9.91 -12.89
C PHE A 176 11.58 -9.53 -14.34
N LYS A 177 10.85 -10.39 -15.05
CA LYS A 177 10.49 -10.17 -16.45
C LYS A 177 9.66 -8.89 -16.57
N VAL A 178 10.03 -8.05 -17.53
CA VAL A 178 9.26 -6.86 -17.91
C VAL A 178 8.27 -7.25 -18.99
N ILE A 179 7.01 -6.81 -18.85
CA ILE A 179 5.95 -6.99 -19.83
C ILE A 179 5.45 -5.62 -20.30
N GLY A 180 5.11 -5.53 -21.60
CA GLY A 180 4.74 -4.28 -22.25
C GLY A 180 5.93 -3.38 -22.55
N ASP A 181 5.63 -2.15 -22.95
CA ASP A 181 6.65 -1.17 -23.32
C ASP A 181 7.22 -0.45 -22.11
N LEU A 182 8.52 -0.12 -22.18
CA LEU A 182 9.15 0.76 -21.22
C LEU A 182 8.73 2.22 -21.47
N PRO A 183 8.52 3.02 -20.41
CA PRO A 183 8.34 4.46 -20.54
C PRO A 183 9.49 5.11 -21.31
N LEU A 184 9.19 6.18 -22.04
CA LEU A 184 10.17 6.89 -22.88
C LEU A 184 11.36 7.46 -22.07
N GLU A 185 11.13 7.69 -20.78
CA GLU A 185 12.10 8.16 -19.80
C GLU A 185 13.10 7.08 -19.37
N ILE A 186 12.82 5.82 -19.66
CA ILE A 186 13.70 4.70 -19.34
C ILE A 186 14.60 4.36 -20.53
N ASP A 187 15.87 4.09 -20.25
CA ASP A 187 16.87 3.70 -21.22
C ASP A 187 17.72 2.55 -20.65
N CYS A 188 17.94 1.52 -21.46
CA CYS A 188 18.73 0.35 -21.09
C CYS A 188 20.24 0.55 -21.31
N ALA A 189 20.67 1.69 -21.85
CA ALA A 189 22.08 2.06 -21.92
C ALA A 189 22.67 2.36 -20.53
N GLU A 190 24.00 2.45 -20.42
CA GLU A 190 24.66 2.83 -19.16
C GLU A 190 24.21 4.21 -18.68
N LYS A 191 23.74 4.27 -17.42
CA LYS A 191 23.31 5.51 -16.74
C LYS A 191 23.90 5.59 -15.34
N GLU A 192 24.12 6.81 -14.85
CA GLU A 192 24.53 7.01 -13.45
C GLU A 192 23.36 6.85 -12.45
N THR A 193 22.13 7.15 -12.88
CA THR A 193 20.93 7.15 -12.04
C THR A 193 19.87 6.23 -12.63
N GLY A 194 19.21 5.43 -11.80
CA GLY A 194 18.21 4.50 -12.29
C GLY A 194 17.42 3.75 -11.23
N ILE A 195 16.44 2.98 -11.69
CA ILE A 195 15.53 2.16 -10.86
C ILE A 195 16.01 0.71 -10.91
N CYS A 196 16.08 0.06 -9.75
CA CYS A 196 16.33 -1.38 -9.66
C CYS A 196 15.15 -2.07 -8.95
N ILE A 197 14.54 -3.05 -9.62
CA ILE A 197 13.51 -3.91 -9.03
C ILE A 197 14.14 -5.25 -8.66
N SER A 198 14.21 -5.53 -7.37
CA SER A 198 14.81 -6.76 -6.84
C SER A 198 14.24 -7.10 -5.47
N LEU A 199 14.30 -8.38 -5.09
CA LEU A 199 14.14 -8.77 -3.69
C LEU A 199 15.33 -8.29 -2.86
N ASP A 200 16.52 -8.18 -3.46
CA ASP A 200 17.72 -7.67 -2.80
C ASP A 200 17.77 -6.14 -2.83
N SER A 201 17.38 -5.54 -1.72
CA SER A 201 17.46 -4.09 -1.52
C SER A 201 18.89 -3.54 -1.38
N GLY A 202 19.91 -4.40 -1.40
CA GLY A 202 21.32 -4.09 -1.39
C GLY A 202 21.90 -3.78 -2.78
N ARG A 203 21.25 -4.18 -3.87
CA ARG A 203 21.75 -3.97 -5.24
C ARG A 203 21.99 -2.50 -5.58
N ARG A 204 23.04 -2.27 -6.37
CA ARG A 204 23.53 -0.96 -6.82
C ARG A 204 24.01 -0.99 -8.28
N PRO A 205 23.15 -1.32 -9.27
CA PRO A 205 23.53 -1.26 -10.68
C PRO A 205 23.83 0.16 -11.19
N PHE A 206 23.40 1.19 -10.45
CA PHE A 206 23.62 2.59 -10.77
C PHE A 206 24.30 3.29 -9.60
N LYS A 207 25.08 4.34 -9.87
CA LYS A 207 25.67 5.20 -8.82
C LYS A 207 24.59 5.78 -7.90
N ASN A 208 23.46 6.19 -8.48
CA ASN A 208 22.24 6.56 -7.76
C ASN A 208 21.10 5.58 -8.06
N THR A 209 21.10 4.40 -7.41
CA THR A 209 20.01 3.41 -7.55
C THR A 209 18.85 3.64 -6.59
N LEU A 210 17.65 3.88 -7.12
CA LEU A 210 16.41 3.68 -6.38
C LEU A 210 16.02 2.20 -6.39
N ASN A 211 16.08 1.54 -5.22
CA ASN A 211 15.58 0.18 -5.08
C ASN A 211 14.08 0.18 -4.79
N LEU A 212 13.37 -0.62 -5.58
CA LEU A 212 11.95 -0.91 -5.41
C LEU A 212 11.80 -2.41 -5.15
N VAL A 213 11.18 -2.76 -4.03
CA VAL A 213 11.08 -4.16 -3.59
C VAL A 213 9.64 -4.65 -3.74
N PRO A 214 9.35 -5.69 -4.54
CA PRO A 214 8.00 -6.24 -4.65
C PRO A 214 7.61 -7.00 -3.38
N ARG A 215 6.38 -6.79 -2.92
CA ARG A 215 5.80 -7.47 -1.74
C ARG A 215 5.14 -8.79 -2.14
N ILE A 216 5.96 -9.80 -2.40
CA ILE A 216 5.53 -11.08 -3.02
C ILE A 216 6.01 -12.32 -2.26
N VAL A 217 6.60 -12.15 -1.08
CA VAL A 217 7.16 -13.26 -0.28
C VAL A 217 6.22 -13.59 0.89
N SER A 218 5.63 -14.76 0.86
CA SER A 218 4.74 -15.27 1.92
C SER A 218 5.53 -16.16 2.87
N ILE A 219 5.59 -15.79 4.14
CA ILE A 219 6.39 -16.52 5.15
C ILE A 219 5.48 -17.45 5.93
N GLY A 220 5.86 -18.71 6.04
CA GLY A 220 5.21 -19.65 6.95
C GLY A 220 6.05 -19.88 8.20
N VAL A 221 5.41 -19.80 9.37
CA VAL A 221 6.08 -19.88 10.68
C VAL A 221 5.46 -21.00 11.50
N GLY A 222 6.31 -21.83 12.08
CA GLY A 222 5.98 -22.80 13.12
C GLY A 222 6.85 -22.61 14.34
N CYS A 223 6.28 -22.74 15.53
CA CYS A 223 7.01 -22.60 16.78
C CYS A 223 6.30 -23.35 17.93
N ARG A 224 7.00 -23.57 19.04
CA ARG A 224 6.38 -24.03 20.28
C ARG A 224 5.41 -22.98 20.83
N LYS A 225 4.48 -23.40 21.71
CA LYS A 225 3.51 -22.49 22.34
C LYS A 225 4.26 -21.48 23.23
N GLY A 226 3.93 -20.20 23.11
CA GLY A 226 4.55 -19.14 23.91
C GLY A 226 5.98 -18.80 23.50
N ALA A 227 6.36 -19.05 22.24
CA ALA A 227 7.66 -18.64 21.72
C ALA A 227 7.80 -17.10 21.74
N ASP A 228 8.97 -16.60 22.14
CA ASP A 228 9.23 -15.16 22.18
C ASP A 228 9.17 -14.57 20.76
N PHE A 229 8.52 -13.42 20.62
CA PHE A 229 8.45 -12.68 19.36
C PHE A 229 9.85 -12.31 18.86
N LYS A 230 10.81 -12.08 19.76
CA LYS A 230 12.20 -11.76 19.37
C LYS A 230 12.86 -12.90 18.61
N ASP A 231 12.65 -14.13 19.06
CA ASP A 231 13.17 -15.32 18.40
C ASP A 231 12.52 -15.53 17.04
N ILE A 232 11.19 -15.37 16.96
CA ILE A 232 10.45 -15.48 15.69
C ILE A 232 10.91 -14.40 14.70
N TYR A 233 11.00 -13.14 15.15
CA TYR A 233 11.44 -12.02 14.33
C TYR A 233 12.87 -12.20 13.83
N ALA A 234 13.79 -12.62 14.71
CA ALA A 234 15.18 -12.88 14.37
C ALA A 234 15.31 -14.06 13.40
N ALA A 235 14.54 -15.15 13.61
CA ALA A 235 14.51 -16.30 12.72
C ALA A 235 14.07 -15.90 11.31
N VAL A 236 12.94 -15.18 11.18
CA VAL A 236 12.44 -14.71 9.87
C VAL A 236 13.46 -13.79 9.20
N LYS A 237 14.00 -12.80 9.92
CA LYS A 237 15.02 -11.91 9.36
C LYS A 237 16.26 -12.65 8.90
N LYS A 238 16.73 -13.62 9.70
CA LYS A 238 17.93 -14.39 9.36
C LYS A 238 17.71 -15.18 8.07
N VAL A 239 16.60 -15.93 7.98
CA VAL A 239 16.28 -16.75 6.82
C VAL A 239 16.17 -15.91 5.54
N LEU A 240 15.57 -14.72 5.62
CA LEU A 240 15.51 -13.79 4.49
C LEU A 240 16.89 -13.25 4.10
N ASN A 241 17.67 -12.79 5.08
CA ASN A 241 19.00 -12.24 4.84
C ASN A 241 19.97 -13.29 4.24
N ASP A 242 19.91 -14.54 4.71
CA ASP A 242 20.74 -15.64 4.19
C ASP A 242 20.45 -15.91 2.69
N GLN A 243 19.27 -15.54 2.20
CA GLN A 243 18.86 -15.66 0.79
C GLN A 243 18.95 -14.33 0.02
N GLY A 244 19.50 -13.27 0.62
CA GLY A 244 19.57 -11.94 -0.01
C GLY A 244 18.20 -11.28 -0.20
N ILE A 245 17.16 -11.72 0.51
CA ILE A 245 15.81 -11.16 0.39
C ILE A 245 15.62 -10.04 1.42
N SER A 246 15.19 -8.87 0.95
CA SER A 246 14.77 -7.78 1.80
C SER A 246 13.51 -8.15 2.59
N HIS A 247 13.51 -7.86 3.89
CA HIS A 247 12.32 -8.01 4.72
C HIS A 247 11.11 -7.18 4.25
N PHE A 248 11.32 -6.14 3.43
CA PHE A 248 10.23 -5.39 2.81
C PHE A 248 9.52 -6.16 1.69
N ALA A 249 10.09 -7.27 1.21
CA ALA A 249 9.45 -8.15 0.24
C ALA A 249 8.35 -9.04 0.86
N VAL A 250 8.30 -9.12 2.20
CA VAL A 250 7.29 -9.92 2.90
C VAL A 250 5.90 -9.34 2.65
N SER A 251 4.99 -10.19 2.19
CA SER A 251 3.58 -9.88 1.93
C SER A 251 2.67 -10.35 3.07
N SER A 252 3.02 -11.46 3.74
CA SER A 252 2.24 -12.07 4.82
C SER A 252 3.11 -12.96 5.72
N ILE A 253 2.67 -13.12 6.96
CA ILE A 253 3.13 -14.19 7.86
C ILE A 253 1.97 -15.16 8.08
N ASN A 254 2.26 -16.44 8.00
CA ASN A 254 1.26 -17.49 7.88
C ASN A 254 1.54 -18.63 8.86
N SER A 255 0.50 -19.22 9.43
CA SER A 255 0.63 -20.42 10.27
C SER A 255 -0.64 -21.28 10.24
N ILE A 256 -0.71 -22.30 11.09
CA ILE A 256 -1.91 -23.10 11.30
C ILE A 256 -2.87 -22.40 12.28
N ASP A 257 -4.16 -22.66 12.19
CA ASP A 257 -5.23 -22.12 13.05
C ASP A 257 -5.03 -22.38 14.56
N LEU A 258 -4.36 -23.48 14.93
CA LEU A 258 -3.92 -23.74 16.31
C LEU A 258 -3.05 -22.59 16.87
N LYS A 259 -2.40 -21.82 15.99
CA LYS A 259 -1.55 -20.66 16.29
C LYS A 259 -2.24 -19.32 16.10
N LYS A 260 -3.55 -19.30 15.82
CA LYS A 260 -4.32 -18.07 15.61
C LYS A 260 -4.20 -17.06 16.76
N ASP A 261 -3.90 -17.52 17.98
CA ASP A 261 -3.75 -16.69 19.19
C ASP A 261 -2.32 -16.63 19.73
N GLU A 262 -1.33 -17.07 18.95
CA GLU A 262 0.08 -17.03 19.35
C GLU A 262 0.60 -15.58 19.33
N TYR A 263 0.81 -15.02 20.53
CA TYR A 263 1.27 -13.64 20.70
C TYR A 263 2.59 -13.37 19.96
N GLY A 264 3.55 -14.30 20.02
CA GLY A 264 4.85 -14.13 19.40
C GLY A 264 4.78 -13.92 17.88
N ILE A 265 3.91 -14.66 17.20
CA ILE A 265 3.73 -14.56 15.74
C ILE A 265 2.96 -13.29 15.38
N LYS A 266 1.85 -13.00 16.08
CA LYS A 266 1.08 -11.76 15.90
C LYS A 266 1.98 -10.53 16.02
N LYS A 267 2.79 -10.47 17.09
CA LYS A 267 3.67 -9.34 17.34
C LYS A 267 4.77 -9.21 16.29
N ALA A 268 5.32 -10.33 15.81
CA ALA A 268 6.27 -10.30 14.70
C ALA A 268 5.62 -9.73 13.43
N ALA A 269 4.42 -10.20 13.06
CA ALA A 269 3.68 -9.71 11.90
C ALA A 269 3.39 -8.20 11.98
N ASP A 270 2.99 -7.70 13.15
CA ASP A 270 2.78 -6.26 13.39
C ASP A 270 4.06 -5.44 13.15
N ILE A 271 5.23 -5.95 13.60
CA ILE A 271 6.52 -5.28 13.41
C ILE A 271 6.91 -5.26 11.92
N PHE A 272 6.68 -6.37 11.20
CA PHE A 272 6.86 -6.42 9.74
C PHE A 272 5.80 -5.60 8.98
N LYS A 273 4.71 -5.20 9.65
CA LYS A 273 3.56 -4.49 9.09
C LYS A 273 2.89 -5.29 7.96
N VAL A 274 2.69 -6.58 8.21
CA VAL A 274 2.06 -7.51 7.27
C VAL A 274 0.94 -8.28 7.97
N PRO A 275 -0.08 -8.74 7.23
CA PRO A 275 -1.13 -9.55 7.82
C PRO A 275 -0.56 -10.86 8.40
N PHE A 276 -1.14 -11.28 9.53
CA PHE A 276 -1.00 -12.63 10.06
C PHE A 276 -2.22 -13.46 9.66
N CYS A 277 -2.02 -14.46 8.81
CA CYS A 277 -3.07 -15.37 8.37
C CYS A 277 -2.86 -16.76 8.98
N THR A 278 -3.97 -17.45 9.25
CA THR A 278 -3.93 -18.84 9.71
C THR A 278 -4.88 -19.71 8.91
N TYR A 279 -4.49 -20.97 8.74
CA TYR A 279 -5.22 -21.95 7.94
C TYR A 279 -5.53 -23.18 8.79
N SER A 280 -6.70 -23.78 8.57
CA SER A 280 -7.08 -25.03 9.17
C SER A 280 -6.19 -26.19 8.71
N LYS A 281 -6.17 -27.26 9.50
CA LYS A 281 -5.51 -28.52 9.13
C LYS A 281 -5.96 -29.02 7.76
N ASP A 282 -7.26 -28.97 7.46
CA ASP A 282 -7.82 -29.52 6.23
C ASP A 282 -7.43 -28.68 5.01
N GLU A 283 -7.41 -27.34 5.15
CA GLU A 283 -6.88 -26.44 4.12
C GLU A 283 -5.41 -26.75 3.81
N LEU A 284 -4.57 -26.91 4.85
CA LEU A 284 -3.15 -27.23 4.66
C LEU A 284 -2.95 -28.60 4.00
N ASN A 285 -3.72 -29.61 4.40
CA ASN A 285 -3.63 -30.96 3.83
C ASN A 285 -4.18 -31.07 2.40
N SER A 286 -5.03 -30.14 1.97
CA SER A 286 -5.52 -30.09 0.59
C SER A 286 -4.43 -29.73 -0.43
N LEU A 287 -3.32 -29.14 0.02
CA LEU A 287 -2.18 -28.85 -0.84
C LEU A 287 -1.46 -30.13 -1.24
N HIS A 288 -1.33 -30.33 -2.55
CA HIS A 288 -0.49 -31.37 -3.14
C HIS A 288 0.91 -30.79 -3.45
N GLY A 289 1.97 -31.53 -3.12
CA GLY A 289 3.35 -31.10 -3.34
C GLY A 289 4.35 -31.91 -2.51
N GLU A 290 5.63 -31.74 -2.79
CA GLU A 290 6.71 -32.28 -1.97
C GLU A 290 6.99 -31.32 -0.81
N PHE A 291 6.76 -31.79 0.42
CA PHE A 291 6.97 -31.04 1.64
C PHE A 291 7.93 -31.81 2.57
N THR A 292 8.68 -31.07 3.38
CA THR A 292 9.59 -31.64 4.38
C THR A 292 8.76 -32.24 5.51
N ASN A 293 8.62 -33.57 5.50
CA ASN A 293 7.82 -34.29 6.49
C ASN A 293 8.39 -34.17 7.92
N SER A 294 7.51 -34.05 8.90
CA SER A 294 7.87 -33.96 10.31
C SER A 294 6.88 -34.76 11.16
N ASP A 295 7.30 -35.95 11.59
CA ASP A 295 6.45 -36.89 12.34
C ASP A 295 5.88 -36.27 13.62
N PHE A 296 6.66 -35.43 14.31
CA PHE A 296 6.21 -34.67 15.47
C PHE A 296 5.05 -33.72 15.15
N VAL A 297 5.13 -33.00 14.02
CA VAL A 297 4.09 -32.05 13.59
C VAL A 297 2.86 -32.82 13.11
N LYS A 298 3.05 -33.94 12.39
CA LYS A 298 1.95 -34.81 11.96
C LYS A 298 1.15 -35.35 13.14
N ASN A 299 1.82 -35.73 14.23
CA ASN A 299 1.15 -36.24 15.43
C ASN A 299 0.39 -35.16 16.22
N ILE A 300 0.87 -33.90 16.23
CA ILE A 300 0.26 -32.81 17.02
C ILE A 300 -0.76 -32.02 16.21
N ALA A 301 -0.37 -31.58 15.02
CA ALA A 301 -1.15 -30.69 14.16
C ALA A 301 -1.93 -31.46 13.10
N GLY A 302 -1.65 -32.75 12.89
CA GLY A 302 -2.29 -33.53 11.82
C GLY A 302 -1.83 -33.15 10.41
N VAL A 303 -0.75 -32.40 10.29
CA VAL A 303 -0.14 -31.94 9.03
C VAL A 303 1.34 -32.28 9.08
N ASP A 304 1.93 -32.73 7.97
CA ASP A 304 3.35 -33.13 7.86
C ASP A 304 4.32 -31.92 7.95
N SER A 305 3.96 -30.77 7.40
CA SER A 305 4.76 -29.53 7.42
C SER A 305 3.88 -28.28 7.53
N VAL A 306 3.77 -27.71 8.73
CA VAL A 306 2.99 -26.48 8.93
C VAL A 306 3.62 -25.29 8.22
N CYS A 307 4.92 -25.02 8.42
CA CYS A 307 5.55 -23.81 7.90
C CYS A 307 5.57 -23.76 6.37
N GLU A 308 5.90 -24.84 5.66
CA GLU A 308 5.95 -24.80 4.19
C GLU A 308 4.55 -24.69 3.57
N ARG A 309 3.58 -25.47 4.06
CA ARG A 309 2.20 -25.41 3.58
C ARG A 309 1.56 -24.07 3.88
N SER A 310 1.77 -23.51 5.07
CA SER A 310 1.28 -22.17 5.40
C SER A 310 1.93 -21.09 4.53
N ALA A 311 3.22 -21.23 4.17
CA ALA A 311 3.86 -20.30 3.25
C ALA A 311 3.20 -20.34 1.86
N ILE A 312 2.93 -21.53 1.32
CA ILE A 312 2.25 -21.70 0.03
C ILE A 312 0.80 -21.20 0.09
N MET A 313 0.04 -21.56 1.13
CA MET A 313 -1.34 -21.06 1.32
C MET A 313 -1.42 -19.53 1.40
N GLY A 314 -0.38 -18.90 1.95
CA GLY A 314 -0.24 -17.45 2.02
C GLY A 314 0.12 -16.80 0.69
N SER A 315 0.50 -17.58 -0.32
CA SER A 315 0.78 -17.13 -1.68
C SER A 315 -0.44 -17.29 -2.58
N LYS A 316 -0.55 -16.51 -3.65
CA LYS A 316 -1.66 -16.61 -4.61
C LYS A 316 -1.42 -17.69 -5.64
N LYS A 317 -0.21 -17.71 -6.21
CA LYS A 317 0.26 -18.67 -7.21
C LYS A 317 1.74 -19.00 -6.97
N GLY A 318 2.16 -18.88 -5.72
CA GLY A 318 3.56 -18.95 -5.40
C GLY A 318 4.09 -20.37 -5.31
N ARG A 319 5.39 -20.49 -5.53
CA ARG A 319 6.15 -21.72 -5.32
C ARG A 319 6.95 -21.62 -4.03
N LEU A 320 7.17 -22.76 -3.38
CA LEU A 320 8.09 -22.83 -2.26
C LEU A 320 9.48 -22.41 -2.73
N PHE A 321 10.03 -21.38 -2.10
CA PHE A 321 11.33 -20.80 -2.44
C PHE A 321 12.38 -21.14 -1.38
N ILE A 322 11.97 -21.12 -0.11
CA ILE A 322 12.81 -21.53 1.02
C ILE A 322 12.12 -22.69 1.72
N ASN A 323 12.77 -23.85 1.71
CA ASN A 323 12.33 -25.02 2.48
C ASN A 323 12.42 -24.75 3.98
N LYS A 324 11.77 -25.61 4.77
CA LYS A 324 11.77 -25.54 6.22
C LYS A 324 13.18 -25.37 6.79
N THR A 325 13.43 -24.21 7.38
CA THR A 325 14.67 -23.85 8.05
C THR A 325 14.40 -23.63 9.53
N VAL A 326 15.24 -24.21 10.39
CA VAL A 326 15.10 -24.09 11.85
C VAL A 326 16.10 -23.07 12.38
N VAL A 327 15.61 -22.04 13.06
CA VAL A 327 16.42 -21.03 13.75
C VAL A 327 15.80 -20.78 15.12
N ASN A 328 16.58 -20.88 16.20
CA ASN A 328 16.10 -20.67 17.58
C ASN A 328 14.82 -21.45 17.95
N SER A 329 14.71 -22.72 17.54
CA SER A 329 13.49 -23.54 17.72
C SER A 329 12.22 -23.02 17.01
N VAL A 330 12.37 -22.06 16.10
CA VAL A 330 11.34 -21.57 15.17
C VAL A 330 11.62 -22.16 13.79
N THR A 331 10.60 -22.74 13.17
CA THR A 331 10.65 -23.22 11.78
C THR A 331 10.09 -22.14 10.87
N VAL A 332 10.87 -21.75 9.86
CA VAL A 332 10.50 -20.75 8.87
C VAL A 332 10.60 -21.38 7.49
N ALA A 333 9.62 -21.11 6.64
CA ALA A 333 9.66 -21.40 5.21
C ALA A 333 9.12 -20.17 4.45
N ALA A 334 9.43 -20.06 3.16
CA ALA A 334 8.94 -18.95 2.34
C ALA A 334 8.49 -19.44 0.98
N ALA A 335 7.35 -18.93 0.53
CA ALA A 335 6.88 -19.05 -0.85
C ALA A 335 7.00 -17.70 -1.54
N ILE A 336 7.21 -17.71 -2.85
CA ILE A 336 7.29 -16.51 -3.67
C ILE A 336 6.23 -16.56 -4.77
N ASP A 337 5.41 -15.51 -4.84
CA ASP A 337 4.47 -15.33 -5.95
C ASP A 337 5.21 -14.96 -7.25
N ASP A 338 4.70 -15.47 -8.38
CA ASP A 338 5.14 -15.00 -9.69
C ASP A 338 4.90 -13.49 -9.81
N TYR A 339 5.91 -12.77 -10.31
CA TYR A 339 5.88 -11.33 -10.45
C TYR A 339 6.47 -10.90 -11.78
N GLU A 340 5.73 -10.04 -12.48
CA GLU A 340 6.16 -9.39 -13.72
C GLU A 340 6.06 -7.87 -13.53
N VAL A 341 7.02 -7.14 -14.08
CA VAL A 341 7.04 -5.68 -14.04
C VAL A 341 6.24 -5.15 -15.23
N SER A 342 5.29 -4.27 -14.95
CA SER A 342 4.51 -3.55 -15.95
C SER A 342 4.45 -2.07 -15.59
N PHE A 343 4.62 -1.20 -16.58
CA PHE A 343 4.54 0.26 -16.40
C PHE A 343 3.13 0.84 -16.62
N GLU A 344 2.22 0.04 -17.16
CA GLU A 344 0.82 0.40 -17.41
C GLU A 344 -0.02 0.55 -16.13
#